data_AF-A0A3S0XRP1-F1
#
_entry.id   AF-A0A3S0XRP1-F1
#
_cell.length_a   1.000
_cell.length_b   1.000
_cell.length_c   1.000
_cell.angle_alpha   90.00
_cell.angle_beta   90.00
_cell.angle_gamma   90.00
#
_symmetry.space_group_name_H-M   'P 1'
#
loop_
_entity.id
_entity.type
_entity.pdbx_description
1 polymer ?
#
loop_
_entity_poly.entity_id
_entity_poly.type
_entity_poly.pdbx_seq_one_letter_code
_entity_poly.pdbx_strand_id
1 'polypeptide(L)' 'MRITVEELLQRYAAGERDFAGIQIDGVEMSEVNLSGIDLSDSDLGEIYMKDVNFTGANFRSSRIG' A
#
# COMPACT_ATOMS: atom_id res chain seq x y z
N MET A 1 10.87 2.86 -5.01
CA MET A 1 10.31 2.97 -6.39
C MET A 1 8.97 3.69 -6.30
N ARG A 2 8.58 4.51 -7.28
CA ARG A 2 7.28 5.20 -7.27
C ARG A 2 6.25 4.49 -8.15
N ILE A 3 5.06 4.20 -7.62
CA ILE A 3 3.97 3.49 -8.32
C ILE A 3 2.61 4.13 -8.00
N THR A 4 1.59 3.86 -8.82
CA THR A 4 0.21 4.29 -8.53
C THR A 4 -0.54 3.29 -7.67
N VAL A 5 -1.70 3.68 -7.16
CA VAL A 5 -2.64 2.77 -6.48
C VAL A 5 -3.06 1.63 -7.41
N GLU A 6 -3.34 1.90 -8.68
CA GLU A 6 -3.73 0.87 -9.64
C GLU A 6 -2.62 -0.16 -9.82
N GLU A 7 -1.36 0.29 -9.94
CA GLU A 7 -0.21 -0.59 -10.06
C GLU A 7 0.01 -1.43 -8.80
N LEU A 8 -0.14 -0.84 -7.61
CA LEU A 8 -0.10 -1.55 -6.33
C LEU A 8 -1.13 -2.69 -6.33
N LEU A 9 -2.38 -2.39 -6.70
CA LEU A 9 -3.48 -3.36 -6.69
C LEU A 9 -3.26 -4.48 -7.71
N GLN A 10 -2.75 -4.16 -8.91
CA GLN A 10 -2.42 -5.16 -9.93
C GLN A 10 -1.34 -6.13 -9.46
N ARG A 11 -0.23 -5.61 -8.92
CA ARG A 11 0.87 -6.43 -8.40
C ARG A 11 0.44 -7.26 -7.19
N TYR A 12 -0.34 -6.67 -6.30
CA TYR A 12 -0.88 -7.38 -5.13
C TYR A 12 -1.82 -8.52 -5.57
N ALA A 13 -2.67 -8.28 -6.57
CA ALA A 13 -3.53 -9.31 -7.16
C ALA A 13 -2.74 -10.43 -7.85
N ALA A 14 -1.55 -10.14 -8.38
CA ALA A 14 -0.62 -11.13 -8.91
C ALA A 14 0.09 -11.96 -7.83
N GLY A 15 -0.16 -11.68 -6.55
CA GLY A 15 0.40 -12.41 -5.40
C GLY A 15 1.62 -11.76 -4.77
N GLU A 16 2.07 -10.61 -5.28
CA GLU A 16 3.15 -9.86 -4.67
C GLU A 16 2.73 -9.32 -3.30
N ARG A 17 3.63 -9.37 -2.33
CA ARG A 17 3.41 -8.86 -0.97
C ARG A 17 4.53 -7.95 -0.49
N ASP A 18 5.70 -8.00 -1.12
CA ASP A 18 6.82 -7.13 -0.80
C ASP A 18 6.70 -5.82 -1.59
N PHE A 19 6.30 -4.78 -0.88
CA PHE A 19 6.24 -3.41 -1.37
C PHE A 19 7.07 -2.49 -0.47
N ALA A 20 8.18 -2.99 0.08
CA ALA A 20 9.04 -2.19 0.92
C ALA A 20 9.73 -1.06 0.13
N GLY A 21 9.87 0.11 0.73
CA GLY A 21 10.57 1.26 0.16
C GLY A 21 9.90 1.88 -1.07
N ILE A 22 8.60 1.66 -1.27
CA ILE A 22 7.87 2.29 -2.37
C ILE A 22 7.37 3.68 -1.99
N GLN A 23 7.13 4.50 -3.00
CA GLN A 23 6.36 5.73 -2.88
C GLN A 23 5.07 5.52 -3.66
N ILE A 24 3.92 5.75 -3.03
CA ILE A 24 2.63 5.57 -3.69
C ILE A 24 2.07 6.94 -4.07
N ASP A 25 1.81 7.12 -5.36
CA ASP A 25 1.05 8.26 -5.86
C ASP A 25 -0.42 7.82 -6.02
N GLY A 26 -1.34 8.53 -5.36
CA GLY A 26 -2.76 8.25 -5.44
C GLY A 26 -3.58 9.12 -4.52
N VAL A 27 -4.89 9.13 -4.74
CA VAL A 27 -5.83 9.94 -3.96
C VAL A 27 -6.76 9.11 -3.10
N GLU A 28 -7.04 7.86 -3.48
CA GLU A 28 -8.02 7.01 -2.77
C GLU A 28 -7.74 5.50 -2.91
N MET A 29 -7.95 4.76 -1.82
CA MET A 29 -8.11 3.32 -1.76
C MET A 29 -9.34 3.01 -0.89
N SER A 30 -10.39 2.47 -1.50
CA SER A 30 -11.64 2.16 -0.80
C SER A 30 -12.02 0.69 -0.98
N GLU A 31 -12.42 0.03 0.11
CA GLU A 31 -12.96 -1.35 0.13
C GLU A 31 -12.00 -2.43 -0.42
N VAL A 32 -10.69 -2.27 -0.23
CA VAL A 32 -9.67 -3.23 -0.70
C VAL A 32 -9.10 -4.10 0.42
N ASN A 33 -8.67 -5.32 0.09
CA ASN A 33 -7.99 -6.21 1.02
C ASN A 33 -6.50 -6.32 0.71
N LEU A 34 -5.67 -5.70 1.56
CA LEU A 34 -4.20 -5.71 1.50
C LEU A 34 -3.61 -6.48 2.69
N SER A 35 -4.30 -7.51 3.18
CA SER A 35 -3.83 -8.35 4.28
C SER A 35 -2.44 -8.95 4.01
N GLY A 36 -1.53 -8.80 4.97
CA GLY A 36 -0.16 -9.32 4.87
C GLY A 36 0.74 -8.57 3.90
N ILE A 37 0.35 -7.39 3.40
CA ILE A 37 1.23 -6.55 2.58
C ILE A 37 2.41 -6.02 3.42
N ASP A 38 3.60 -5.99 2.83
CA ASP A 38 4.75 -5.31 3.41
C ASP A 38 4.92 -3.95 2.74
N LEU A 39 4.63 -2.88 3.49
CA LEU A 39 4.82 -1.48 3.12
C LEU A 39 5.90 -0.82 4.01
N SER A 40 6.84 -1.60 4.53
CA SER A 40 7.92 -1.08 5.36
C SER A 40 8.83 -0.12 4.60
N ASP A 41 9.33 0.91 5.28
CA ASP A 41 10.17 1.98 4.73
C ASP A 41 9.53 2.74 3.53
N SER A 42 8.21 2.61 3.33
CA SER A 42 7.48 3.24 2.23
C SER A 42 6.93 4.63 2.58
N ASP A 43 6.70 5.45 1.57
CA ASP A 43 5.98 6.72 1.67
C ASP A 43 4.61 6.57 1.01
N LEU A 44 3.56 6.57 1.84
CA LEU A 44 2.18 6.35 1.41
C LEU A 44 1.45 7.67 1.07
N GLY A 45 2.11 8.83 1.17
CA GLY A 45 1.53 10.13 0.79
C GLY A 45 0.20 10.46 1.48
N GLU A 46 -0.56 11.39 0.88
CA GLU A 46 -1.93 11.74 1.30
C GLU A 46 -2.97 10.84 0.60
N ILE A 47 -2.91 9.53 0.84
CA ILE A 47 -3.89 8.59 0.28
C ILE A 47 -5.10 8.51 1.20
N TYR A 48 -6.29 8.77 0.66
CA TYR A 48 -7.53 8.51 1.38
C TYR A 48 -7.81 7.00 1.44
N MET A 49 -7.65 6.39 2.62
CA MET A 49 -7.89 4.95 2.81
C MET A 49 -9.19 4.74 3.57
N LYS A 50 -10.17 4.10 2.93
CA LYS A 50 -11.47 3.77 3.53
C LYS A 50 -11.75 2.28 3.43
N ASP A 51 -12.17 1.66 4.53
CA ASP A 51 -12.56 0.24 4.56
C ASP A 51 -11.48 -0.71 4.00
N VAL A 52 -10.20 -0.38 4.21
CA VAL A 52 -9.06 -1.19 3.76
C VAL A 52 -8.66 -2.21 4.81
N ASN A 53 -8.61 -3.49 4.45
CA ASN A 53 -8.12 -4.54 5.33
C ASN A 53 -6.59 -4.62 5.29
N PHE A 54 -5.94 -4.19 6.36
CA PHE A 54 -4.50 -4.31 6.56
C PHE A 54 -4.10 -5.36 7.61
N THR A 55 -4.94 -6.39 7.82
CA THR A 55 -4.63 -7.45 8.79
C THR A 55 -3.27 -8.09 8.48
N GLY A 56 -2.35 -8.04 9.44
CA GLY A 56 -1.00 -8.60 9.29
C GLY A 56 -0.07 -7.81 8.36
N ALA A 57 -0.44 -6.60 7.94
CA ALA A 57 0.41 -5.74 7.14
C ALA A 57 1.62 -5.22 7.95
N ASN A 58 2.73 -4.98 7.28
CA ASN A 58 3.93 -4.38 7.85
C ASN A 58 4.05 -2.92 7.41
N PHE A 59 4.03 -2.00 8.37
CA PHE A 59 4.16 -0.54 8.15
C PHE A 59 5.40 0.03 8.86
N ARG A 60 6.37 -0.83 9.19
CA ARG A 60 7.56 -0.39 9.93
C ARG A 60 8.26 0.73 9.17
N SER A 61 8.52 1.85 9.85
CA SER A 61 9.14 3.05 9.26
C SER A 61 8.39 3.66 8.07
N SER A 62 7.16 3.24 7.78
CA SER A 62 6.38 3.86 6.71
C SER A 62 5.94 5.26 7.12
N ARG A 63 5.87 6.17 6.15
CA ARG A 63 5.33 7.51 6.33
C ARG A 63 3.92 7.56 5.78
N ILE A 64 3.02 8.13 6.55
CA ILE A 64 1.64 8.43 6.17
C ILE A 64 1.46 9.94 6.36
N GLY A 65 0.90 10.61 5.35
CA GLY A 65 0.58 12.04 5.39
C GLY A 65 -0.60 12.36 6.29
#